data_AF-A0A345H8U4-F1
#
_entry.id   AF-A0A345H8U4-F1
#
_cell.length_a   1.000
_cell.length_b   1.000
_cell.length_c   1.000
_cell.angle_alpha   90.00
_cell.angle_beta   90.00
_cell.angle_gamma   90.00
#
_symmetry.space_group_name_H-M   'P 1'
#
loop_
_entity.id
_entity.type
_entity.pdbx_description
1 polymer ?
#
loop_
_entity_poly.entity_id
_entity_poly.type
_entity_poly.pdbx_seq_one_letter_code
_entity_poly.pdbx_strand_id
1 'polypeptide(L)'
;MNIKEKLIDDIKKFLEKHDYSIDARFEFYDKETEELRDGVSKEVYVISFSFADYIEYDSKGNIADYIEGKRAFAYYDAETLKLLYILKNNGYLETDGTF
;
A
#
# COMPACT_ATOMS: atom_id res chain seq x y z
N MET A 1 -18.22 6.79 -5.84
CA MET A 1 -16.81 6.41 -5.69
C MET A 1 -16.61 5.12 -6.45
N ASN A 2 -15.67 5.08 -7.40
CA ASN A 2 -15.35 3.87 -8.15
C ASN A 2 -14.43 2.94 -7.32
N ILE A 3 -14.20 1.70 -7.79
CA ILE A 3 -13.39 0.70 -7.06
C ILE A 3 -11.97 1.21 -6.81
N LYS A 4 -11.33 1.83 -7.82
CA LYS A 4 -9.99 2.42 -7.69
C LYS A 4 -9.93 3.45 -6.57
N GLU A 5 -10.84 4.42 -6.55
CA GLU A 5 -10.91 5.46 -5.52
C GLU A 5 -11.14 4.85 -4.13
N LYS A 6 -12.02 3.84 -4.04
CA LYS A 6 -12.32 3.14 -2.78
C LYS A 6 -11.09 2.44 -2.22
N LEU A 7 -10.37 1.68 -3.04
CA LEU A 7 -9.21 0.91 -2.58
C LEU A 7 -8.01 1.81 -2.28
N ILE A 8 -7.83 2.91 -3.02
CA ILE A 8 -6.82 3.94 -2.69
C ILE A 8 -7.14 4.64 -1.37
N ASP A 9 -8.41 4.94 -1.08
CA ASP A 9 -8.81 5.52 0.21
C ASP A 9 -8.61 4.55 1.38
N ASP A 10 -8.92 3.26 1.16
CA ASP A 10 -8.72 2.20 2.15
C ASP A 10 -7.24 2.03 2.52
N ILE A 11 -6.34 1.91 1.54
CA ILE A 11 -4.91 1.76 1.81
C ILE A 11 -4.32 2.98 2.51
N LYS A 12 -4.78 4.19 2.18
CA LYS A 12 -4.37 5.42 2.87
C LYS A 12 -4.72 5.38 4.35
N LYS A 13 -5.97 5.00 4.67
CA LYS A 13 -6.43 4.86 6.06
C LYS A 13 -5.67 3.79 6.83
N PHE A 14 -5.35 2.67 6.17
CA PHE A 14 -4.50 1.65 6.77
C PHE A 14 -3.12 2.20 7.12
N LEU A 15 -2.46 2.88 6.18
CA LEU A 15 -1.12 3.43 6.37
C LEU A 15 -1.08 4.51 7.47
N GLU A 16 -2.08 5.39 7.49
CA GLU A 16 -2.25 6.41 8.55
C GLU A 16 -2.46 5.78 9.92
N LYS A 17 -3.35 4.77 10.01
CA LYS A 17 -3.63 4.06 11.28
C LYS A 17 -2.39 3.41 11.88
N HIS A 18 -1.44 2.98 11.03
CA HIS A 18 -0.22 2.28 11.44
C HIS A 18 1.03 3.18 11.41
N ASP A 19 0.87 4.50 11.37
CA ASP A 19 1.93 5.51 11.39
C ASP A 19 3.01 5.31 10.30
N TYR A 20 2.61 4.83 9.13
CA TYR A 20 3.51 4.69 7.99
C TYR A 20 3.62 6.00 7.21
N SER A 21 4.81 6.59 7.20
CA SER A 21 5.13 7.73 6.34
C SER A 21 5.13 7.30 4.88
N ILE A 22 4.28 7.95 4.08
CA ILE A 22 4.17 7.73 2.64
C ILE A 22 4.39 9.03 1.88
N ASP A 23 5.04 8.91 0.73
CA ASP A 23 4.97 9.88 -0.35
C ASP A 23 4.24 9.18 -1.49
N ALA A 24 3.09 9.70 -1.89
CA ALA A 24 2.12 8.84 -2.55
C ALA A 24 1.71 9.33 -3.93
N ARG A 25 2.38 8.76 -4.93
CA ARG A 25 1.72 8.35 -6.17
C ARG A 25 1.22 6.91 -5.97
N PHE A 26 -0.09 6.76 -5.77
CA PHE A 26 -0.74 5.46 -5.80
C PHE A 26 -1.04 5.07 -7.25
N GLU A 27 -0.48 3.95 -7.69
CA GLU A 27 -0.78 3.36 -9.00
C GLU A 27 -1.71 2.17 -8.78
N PHE A 28 -2.88 2.22 -9.41
CA PHE A 28 -3.88 1.17 -9.36
C PHE A 28 -3.78 0.31 -10.62
N TYR A 29 -3.63 -0.99 -10.43
CA TYR A 29 -3.68 -1.99 -11.48
C TYR A 29 -5.07 -2.64 -11.46
N ASP A 30 -5.64 -2.82 -12.64
CA ASP A 30 -6.95 -3.47 -12.77
C ASP A 30 -6.87 -4.95 -12.37
N LYS A 31 -8.02 -5.59 -12.24
CA LYS A 31 -8.13 -6.96 -11.74
C LYS A 31 -7.30 -7.95 -12.54
N GLU A 32 -6.44 -8.71 -11.87
CA GLU A 32 -5.62 -9.77 -12.46
C GLU A 32 -5.64 -11.06 -11.61
N THR A 33 -5.38 -12.21 -12.24
CA THR A 33 -5.26 -13.49 -11.52
C THR A 33 -3.81 -13.68 -11.10
N GLU A 34 -3.57 -13.73 -9.79
CA GLU A 34 -2.23 -13.89 -9.20
C GLU A 34 -2.18 -15.16 -8.35
N GLU A 35 -1.01 -15.80 -8.31
CA GLU A 35 -0.72 -16.82 -7.30
C GLU A 35 -0.31 -16.12 -6.01
N LEU A 36 -1.15 -16.24 -4.97
CA LEU A 36 -0.89 -15.66 -3.67
C LEU A 36 0.24 -16.42 -2.94
N ARG A 37 0.77 -15.83 -1.88
CA ARG A 37 1.88 -16.40 -1.08
C ARG A 37 1.61 -17.77 -0.47
N ASP A 38 0.35 -18.17 -0.32
CA ASP A 38 -0.08 -19.48 0.18
C ASP A 38 -0.21 -20.53 -0.95
N GLY A 39 0.13 -20.16 -2.19
CA GLY A 39 0.03 -20.98 -3.39
C GLY A 39 -1.38 -21.02 -3.99
N VAL A 40 -2.32 -20.21 -3.47
CA VAL A 40 -3.70 -20.15 -4.00
C VAL A 40 -3.77 -19.11 -5.11
N SER A 41 -4.22 -19.51 -6.30
CA SER A 41 -4.54 -18.55 -7.36
C SER A 41 -5.84 -17.82 -7.07
N LYS A 42 -5.81 -16.49 -7.15
CA LYS A 42 -6.98 -15.64 -6.87
C LYS A 42 -7.01 -14.40 -7.76
N GLU A 43 -8.21 -13.92 -8.09
CA GLU A 43 -8.36 -12.60 -8.67
C GLU A 43 -8.13 -11.50 -7.62
N VAL A 44 -7.25 -10.57 -7.93
CA VAL A 44 -6.84 -9.48 -7.04
C VAL A 44 -6.84 -8.14 -7.76
N TYR A 45 -7.02 -7.08 -6.99
CA TYR A 45 -6.58 -5.74 -7.36
C TYR A 45 -5.23 -5.47 -6.71
N VAL A 46 -4.32 -4.83 -7.45
CA VAL A 46 -3.01 -4.45 -6.93
C VAL A 46 -2.90 -2.94 -6.89
N ILE A 47 -2.42 -2.40 -5.77
CA ILE A 47 -2.06 -0.98 -5.65
C ILE A 47 -0.59 -0.91 -5.32
N SER A 48 0.19 -0.21 -6.14
CA SER A 48 1.58 0.08 -5.81
C SER A 48 1.77 1.51 -5.32
N PHE A 49 2.74 1.67 -4.42
CA PHE A 49 3.12 2.94 -3.81
C PHE A 49 4.53 2.82 -3.22
N SER A 50 5.12 3.94 -2.81
CA SER A 50 6.42 3.96 -2.12
C SER A 50 6.21 4.41 -0.68
N PHE A 51 6.89 3.74 0.26
CA PHE A 51 7.07 4.30 1.60
C PHE A 51 8.08 5.44 1.53
N ALA A 52 8.06 6.35 2.50
CA ALA A 52 9.19 7.25 2.69
C ALA A 52 10.23 6.57 3.60
N ASP A 53 11.49 6.51 3.17
CA ASP A 53 12.59 6.09 4.05
C ASP A 53 13.01 7.23 4.99
N TYR A 54 12.79 8.49 4.57
CA TYR A 54 13.05 9.67 5.37
C TYR A 54 12.13 10.83 4.96
N ILE A 55 11.61 11.55 5.95
CA ILE A 55 10.95 12.84 5.74
C ILE A 55 11.43 13.79 6.84
N GLU A 56 12.01 14.91 6.44
CA GLU A 56 12.28 16.05 7.32
C GLU A 56 11.24 17.13 7.07
N TYR A 57 10.75 17.76 8.14
CA TYR A 57 9.84 18.90 8.04
C TYR A 57 10.56 20.17 8.52
N ASP A 58 10.35 21.28 7.80
CA ASP A 58 10.80 22.59 8.24
C ASP A 58 10.00 23.09 9.46
N SER A 59 10.41 24.23 10.02
CA SER A 59 9.73 24.83 11.18
C SER A 59 8.29 25.31 10.89
N LYS A 60 7.83 25.25 9.64
CA LYS A 60 6.48 25.60 9.20
C LYS A 60 5.65 24.35 8.87
N GLY A 61 6.21 23.16 9.00
CA GLY A 61 5.55 21.88 8.69
C GLY A 61 5.55 21.51 7.21
N ASN A 62 6.35 22.17 6.36
CA ASN A 62 6.56 21.74 4.97
C ASN A 62 7.67 20.69 4.90
N ILE A 63 7.63 19.80 3.92
CA ILE A 63 8.73 18.85 3.68
C ILE A 63 9.99 19.64 3.28
N ALA A 64 11.05 19.53 4.08
CA ALA A 64 12.36 20.15 3.89
C ALA A 64 13.34 19.24 3.16
N ASP A 65 13.33 17.95 3.51
CA ASP A 65 14.15 16.90 2.90
C ASP A 65 13.37 15.58 2.86
N TYR A 66 13.69 14.73 1.89
CA TYR A 66 12.92 13.55 1.58
C TYR A 66 13.76 12.48 0.88
N ILE A 67 13.64 11.24 1.36
CA ILE A 67 14.20 10.07 0.70
C ILE A 67 13.06 9.10 0.42
N GLU A 68 12.80 8.87 -0.87
CA GLU A 68 11.86 7.86 -1.33
C GLU A 68 12.35 6.47 -0.91
N GLY A 69 11.49 5.77 -0.20
CA GLY A 69 11.71 4.40 0.19
C GLY A 69 11.30 3.41 -0.89
N LYS A 70 11.43 2.14 -0.56
CA LYS A 70 11.19 1.06 -1.51
C LYS A 70 9.70 0.96 -1.88
N ARG A 71 9.47 0.66 -3.16
CA ARG A 71 8.14 0.35 -3.70
C ARG A 71 7.54 -0.85 -2.97
N ALA A 72 6.24 -0.78 -2.74
CA ALA A 72 5.43 -1.82 -2.14
C ALA A 72 4.14 -2.04 -2.94
N PHE A 73 3.50 -3.18 -2.71
CA PHE A 73 2.31 -3.61 -3.44
C PHE A 73 1.25 -4.11 -2.45
N ALA A 74 0.13 -3.41 -2.35
CA ALA A 74 -1.04 -3.87 -1.61
C ALA A 74 -1.88 -4.78 -2.50
N TYR A 75 -2.15 -5.99 -2.01
CA TYR A 75 -2.99 -6.97 -2.69
C TYR A 75 -4.38 -6.97 -2.05
N TYR A 76 -5.39 -6.75 -2.88
CA TYR A 76 -6.78 -6.73 -2.48
C TYR A 76 -7.53 -7.87 -3.13
N ASP A 77 -8.33 -8.58 -2.35
CA ASP A 77 -9.26 -9.58 -2.83
C ASP A 77 -10.29 -8.95 -3.78
N ALA A 78 -10.38 -9.40 -5.03
CA ALA A 78 -11.25 -8.75 -6.01
C ALA A 78 -12.75 -8.95 -5.75
N GLU A 79 -13.14 -9.99 -5.02
CA GLU A 79 -14.54 -10.30 -4.69
C GLU A 79 -15.01 -9.51 -3.48
N THR A 80 -14.21 -9.50 -2.41
CA THR A 80 -14.57 -8.91 -1.11
C THR A 80 -14.03 -7.51 -0.92
N LEU A 81 -13.10 -7.07 -1.77
CA LEU A 81 -12.39 -5.79 -1.69
C LEU A 81 -11.60 -5.62 -0.39
N LYS A 82 -11.26 -6.72 0.29
CA LYS A 82 -10.46 -6.71 1.52
C LYS A 82 -8.98 -6.72 1.21
N LEU A 83 -8.21 -5.93 1.97
CA LEU A 83 -6.75 -6.02 1.96
C LEU A 83 -6.35 -7.43 2.41
N LEU A 84 -5.49 -8.08 1.64
CA LEU A 84 -4.92 -9.38 1.97
C LEU A 84 -3.60 -9.20 2.71
N TYR A 85 -2.69 -8.43 2.11
CA TYR A 85 -1.38 -8.08 2.66
C TYR A 85 -0.75 -6.98 1.80
N ILE A 86 0.34 -6.41 2.29
CA ILE A 86 1.22 -5.52 1.52
C ILE A 86 2.58 -6.21 1.36
N LEU A 87 2.96 -6.50 0.12
CA LEU A 87 4.29 -7.00 -0.21
C LEU A 87 5.29 -5.85 -0.18
N LYS A 88 6.35 -6.02 0.61
CA LYS A 88 7.54 -5.18 0.64
C LYS A 88 8.77 -6.00 0.25
N ASN A 89 9.87 -5.33 -0.06
CA ASN A 89 11.12 -6.01 -0.45
C ASN A 89 11.64 -7.04 0.57
N ASN A 90 11.29 -6.91 1.86
CA ASN A 90 11.80 -7.76 2.92
C ASN A 90 10.74 -8.70 3.52
N GLY A 91 9.54 -8.79 2.93
CA GLY A 91 8.47 -9.63 3.46
C GLY A 91 7.08 -9.06 3.25
N TYR A 92 6.15 -9.49 4.08
CA TYR A 92 4.73 -9.16 3.98
C TYR A 92 4.31 -8.37 5.20
N LEU A 93 3.60 -7.28 4.98
CA LEU A 93 2.92 -6.54 6.03
C LEU A 93 1.45 -7.00 6.07
N GLU A 94 1.06 -7.55 7.21
CA GLU A 94 -0.26 -8.10 7.47
C GLU A 94 -1.31 -7.00 7.69
N THR A 95 -2.58 -7.38 7.61
CA THR A 95 -3.73 -6.48 7.80
C THR A 95 -3.87 -5.90 9.21
N ASP A 96 -3.15 -6.44 10.18
CA ASP A 96 -3.03 -5.91 11.54
C ASP A 96 -1.80 -5.00 11.74
N GLY A 97 -1.01 -4.79 10.69
CA GLY A 97 0.19 -3.97 10.70
C GLY A 97 1.47 -4.70 11.11
N THR A 98 1.43 -6.01 11.35
CA THR A 98 2.60 -6.83 11.68
C THR A 98 3.39 -7.28 10.45
N PHE A 99 4.68 -7.57 10.63
CA PHE A 99 5.63 -7.99 9.61
C PHE A 99 5.98 -9.47 9.73
#